data_AF-A0A482Z4B0-F1
#
_entry.id   AF-A0A482Z4B0-F1
#
_cell.length_a   1.000
_cell.length_b   1.000
_cell.length_c   1.000
_cell.angle_alpha   90.00
_cell.angle_beta   90.00
_cell.angle_gamma   90.00
#
_symmetry.space_group_name_H-M   'P 1'
#
loop_
_entity.id
_entity.type
_entity.pdbx_description
1 polymer ?
#
loop_
_entity_poly.entity_id
_entity_poly.type
_entity_poly.pdbx_seq_one_letter_code
_entity_poly.pdbx_strand_id
1 'polypeptide(L)'
;GHRLLVEDDMAIVGINVFTDYETKSRHRRLSLGLEYQRTNFSANINKYHMLSGKKLVNDTGEKAFSGYDVKFSGQAPYLPWAKIKGTYYHWDTISGPDIKGNILGVDIELTPSVNFEFGQENNNTINATNYGKFTVKLPLGNKQKSINYAIASKAFKDSHKMNLSALAWVERDNKIKDNTIVFNGLTYGLVLSPDTGRVWLDRNLGASQVCTSVTDTACYGDLYQWGRAKDGHESRDSGITKTLASSITPATTTLIISQRVPGDWVSGSGTGADISGALRAAAWVDGGVNDICPAGFSVPTEEELITLATTAKVKDTATAFSSFLKLPASGARTADGGRFLGVGTGAPLWSRSARGSFGRFFAIYTNEGNTAFQSVSRAYGFSIRCIKD
;
A
#
# COMPACT_ATOMS: atom_id res chain seq x y z
N GLY A 1 15.99 17.21 24.32
CA GLY A 1 16.11 18.34 23.37
C GLY A 1 16.32 19.63 24.13
N HIS A 2 16.72 20.70 23.44
CA HIS A 2 16.95 22.02 24.00
C HIS A 2 16.39 23.08 23.05
N ARG A 3 15.74 24.12 23.59
CA ARG A 3 15.17 25.24 22.84
C ARG A 3 15.67 26.55 23.45
N LEU A 4 16.00 27.52 22.59
CA LEU A 4 16.51 28.83 22.95
C LEU A 4 15.66 29.90 22.28
N LEU A 5 15.42 31.00 23.00
CA LEU A 5 14.85 32.22 22.43
C LEU A 5 15.95 33.00 21.71
N VAL A 6 15.63 33.48 20.51
CA VAL A 6 16.51 34.30 19.67
C VAL A 6 15.70 35.44 19.07
N GLU A 7 16.39 36.40 18.46
CA GLU A 7 15.77 37.58 17.84
C GLU A 7 14.86 38.36 18.81
N ASP A 8 15.40 38.79 19.95
CA ASP A 8 14.66 39.52 20.99
C ASP A 8 13.41 38.78 21.49
N ASP A 9 13.54 37.47 21.63
CA ASP A 9 12.49 36.51 22.01
C ASP A 9 11.41 36.28 20.95
N MET A 10 11.58 36.76 19.72
CA MET A 10 10.57 36.65 18.66
C MET A 10 10.63 35.32 17.91
N ALA A 11 11.69 34.54 18.11
CA ALA A 11 11.86 33.22 17.53
C ALA A 11 12.43 32.22 18.53
N ILE A 12 12.16 30.93 18.29
CA ILE A 12 12.76 29.80 18.99
C ILE A 12 13.62 29.03 18.01
N VAL A 13 14.86 28.73 18.41
CA VAL A 13 15.70 27.71 17.77
C VAL A 13 15.82 26.50 18.70
N GLY A 14 15.77 25.30 18.14
CA GLY A 14 15.82 24.08 18.95
C GLY A 14 16.62 22.96 18.30
N ILE A 15 17.18 22.10 19.15
CA ILE A 15 17.78 20.83 18.76
C ILE A 15 17.18 19.70 19.59
N ASN A 16 16.88 18.58 18.94
CA ASN A 16 16.30 17.42 19.60
C ASN A 16 16.97 16.12 19.11
N VAL A 17 16.93 15.10 19.97
CA VAL A 17 17.47 13.76 19.71
C VAL A 17 16.44 12.78 20.24
N PHE A 18 16.13 11.74 19.46
CA PHE A 18 15.23 10.69 19.87
C PHE A 18 15.76 9.31 19.47
N THR A 19 15.38 8.31 20.26
CA THR A 19 15.47 6.91 19.88
C THR A 19 14.06 6.36 19.73
N ASP A 20 13.76 5.79 18.57
CA ASP A 20 12.46 5.17 18.28
C ASP A 20 12.63 3.65 18.28
N TYR A 21 11.64 2.96 18.83
CA TYR A 21 11.56 1.51 18.82
C TYR A 21 10.17 1.06 18.35
N GLU A 22 10.11 0.35 17.24
CA GLU A 22 8.88 -0.28 16.75
C GLU A 22 8.81 -1.70 17.31
N THR A 23 7.77 -2.00 18.10
CA THR A 23 7.68 -3.28 18.84
C THR A 23 7.44 -4.46 17.91
N LYS A 24 6.66 -4.25 16.84
CA LYS A 24 6.33 -5.31 15.87
C LYS A 24 7.53 -5.72 15.04
N SER A 25 8.20 -4.77 14.40
CA SER A 25 9.35 -5.05 13.54
C SER A 25 10.70 -5.10 14.29
N ARG A 26 10.71 -4.71 15.56
CA ARG A 26 11.91 -4.60 16.41
C ARG A 26 12.97 -3.68 15.81
N HIS A 27 12.57 -2.76 14.93
CA HIS A 27 13.44 -1.75 14.35
C HIS A 27 13.77 -0.68 15.38
N ARG A 28 15.01 -0.20 15.32
CA ARG A 28 15.55 0.86 16.19
C ARG A 28 16.09 1.98 15.32
N ARG A 29 15.66 3.21 15.60
CA ARG A 29 16.03 4.40 14.82
C ARG A 29 16.53 5.49 15.76
N LEU A 30 17.63 6.14 15.39
CA LEU A 30 18.09 7.38 16.01
C LEU A 30 17.63 8.54 15.14
N SER A 31 17.13 9.62 15.73
CA SER A 31 16.85 10.85 14.99
C SER A 31 17.52 12.06 15.61
N LEU A 32 17.89 13.00 14.75
CA LEU A 32 18.36 14.33 15.10
C LEU A 32 17.45 15.35 14.44
N GLY A 33 16.92 16.29 15.21
CA GLY A 33 16.01 17.32 14.72
C GLY A 33 16.50 18.72 15.02
N LEU A 34 16.28 19.63 14.06
CA LEU A 34 16.45 21.07 14.20
C LEU A 34 15.10 21.76 14.05
N GLU A 35 14.87 22.78 14.88
CA GLU A 35 13.61 23.50 14.93
C GLU A 35 13.89 25.01 14.81
N TYR A 36 13.09 25.70 14.00
CA TYR A 36 12.98 27.15 13.98
C TYR A 36 11.50 27.51 14.03
N GLN A 37 11.09 28.31 15.02
CA GLN A 37 9.68 28.65 15.24
C GLN A 37 9.51 30.14 15.51
N ARG A 38 8.53 30.73 14.84
CA ARG A 38 7.96 32.05 15.11
C ARG A 38 6.47 31.90 15.38
N THR A 39 5.82 33.01 15.70
CA THR A 39 4.37 33.07 15.91
C THR A 39 3.56 32.53 14.72
N ASN A 40 3.97 32.88 13.50
CA ASN A 40 3.22 32.65 12.27
C ASN A 40 3.89 31.64 11.33
N PHE A 41 5.05 31.11 11.70
CA PHE A 41 5.84 30.22 10.85
C PHE A 41 6.66 29.25 11.69
N SER A 42 6.83 28.02 11.22
CA SER A 42 7.79 27.07 11.76
C SER A 42 8.43 26.25 10.66
N ALA A 43 9.72 25.96 10.82
CA ALA A 43 10.48 25.00 10.03
C ALA A 43 11.08 23.95 10.95
N ASN A 44 10.97 22.67 10.57
CA ASN A 44 11.57 21.55 11.29
C ASN A 44 12.32 20.69 10.28
N ILE A 45 13.56 20.34 10.59
CA ILE A 45 14.40 19.48 9.76
C ILE A 45 14.77 18.28 10.61
N ASN A 46 14.36 17.09 10.21
CA ASN A 46 14.65 15.88 10.96
C ASN A 46 15.45 14.91 10.09
N LYS A 47 16.57 14.42 10.62
CA LYS A 47 17.35 13.35 10.01
C LYS A 47 17.16 12.07 10.81
N TYR A 48 16.94 10.98 10.11
CA TYR A 48 16.63 9.67 10.65
C TYR A 48 17.70 8.68 10.24
N HIS A 49 18.27 7.98 11.21
CA HIS A 49 19.30 6.97 10.99
C HIS A 49 18.87 5.65 11.61
N MET A 50 18.78 4.62 10.78
CA MET A 50 18.43 3.28 11.24
C MET A 50 19.60 2.62 11.94
N LEU A 51 19.41 2.27 13.22
CA LEU A 51 20.39 1.53 14.02
C LEU A 51 20.27 0.01 13.81
N SER A 52 19.07 -0.45 13.43
CA SER A 52 18.81 -1.85 13.14
C SER A 52 19.03 -2.15 11.65
N GLY A 53 19.74 -3.25 11.35
CA GLY A 53 19.76 -3.85 10.01
C GLY A 53 18.46 -4.57 9.66
N LYS A 54 18.52 -5.48 8.67
CA LYS A 54 17.39 -6.33 8.25
C LYS A 54 16.82 -7.08 9.46
N LYS A 55 15.51 -6.99 9.69
CA LYS A 55 14.78 -7.73 10.73
C LYS A 55 13.80 -8.68 10.08
N LEU A 56 13.61 -9.84 10.70
CA LEU A 56 12.57 -10.78 10.28
C LEU A 56 11.27 -10.38 10.97
N VAL A 57 10.27 -10.05 10.17
CA VAL A 57 8.91 -9.74 10.62
C VAL A 57 8.01 -10.70 9.87
N ASN A 58 7.35 -11.61 10.59
CA ASN A 58 6.55 -12.68 9.99
C ASN A 58 7.31 -13.45 8.89
N ASP A 59 8.57 -13.82 9.16
CA ASP A 59 9.48 -14.54 8.24
C ASP A 59 9.79 -13.84 6.91
N THR A 60 9.47 -12.56 6.83
CA THR A 60 9.88 -11.64 5.77
C THR A 60 10.97 -10.74 6.26
N GLY A 61 11.97 -10.51 5.40
CA GLY A 61 13.02 -9.57 5.69
C GLY A 61 12.52 -8.14 5.54
N GLU A 62 12.06 -7.53 6.61
CA GLU A 62 11.78 -6.10 6.67
C GLU A 62 13.09 -5.33 6.88
N LYS A 63 13.21 -4.18 6.22
CA LYS A 63 14.31 -3.27 6.50
C LYS A 63 13.78 -1.84 6.40
N ALA A 64 13.79 -1.18 7.55
CA ALA A 64 13.43 0.22 7.67
C ALA A 64 14.46 1.15 7.00
N PHE A 65 13.99 2.34 6.61
CA PHE A 65 14.75 3.30 5.82
C PHE A 65 15.35 4.40 6.71
N SER A 66 16.61 4.74 6.42
CA SER A 66 17.17 6.01 6.86
C SER A 66 16.63 7.12 5.95
N GLY A 67 16.76 8.38 6.36
CA GLY A 67 16.29 9.47 5.53
C GLY A 67 16.20 10.79 6.26
N TYR A 68 15.47 11.73 5.70
CA TYR A 68 15.17 13.00 6.33
C TYR A 68 13.83 13.56 5.88
N ASP A 69 13.27 14.45 6.70
CA ASP A 69 12.16 15.30 6.32
C ASP A 69 12.46 16.76 6.61
N VAL A 70 11.79 17.63 5.85
CA VAL A 70 11.75 19.07 6.05
C VAL A 70 10.29 19.47 6.09
N LYS A 71 9.85 20.02 7.22
CA LYS A 71 8.46 20.38 7.49
C LYS A 71 8.34 21.87 7.71
N PHE A 72 7.52 22.52 6.90
CA PHE A 72 7.14 23.91 7.01
C PHE A 72 5.68 24.02 7.44
N SER A 73 5.39 24.97 8.32
CA SER A 73 4.02 25.38 8.64
C SER A 73 3.96 26.88 8.74
N GLY A 74 2.98 27.50 8.07
CA GLY A 74 2.72 28.93 8.14
C GLY A 74 1.25 29.22 8.42
N GLN A 75 0.96 30.35 9.05
CA GLN A 75 -0.42 30.84 9.16
C GLN A 75 -0.99 31.07 7.75
N ALA A 76 -2.22 30.62 7.51
CA ALA A 76 -2.93 30.95 6.28
C ALA A 76 -3.23 32.47 6.23
N PRO A 77 -3.06 33.13 5.07
CA PRO A 77 -3.37 34.55 4.91
C PRO A 77 -4.80 34.88 5.33
N TYR A 78 -4.96 35.89 6.18
CA TYR A 78 -6.23 36.38 6.74
C TYR A 78 -7.01 35.38 7.60
N LEU A 79 -6.51 34.16 7.81
CA LEU A 79 -7.20 33.09 8.53
C LEU A 79 -6.34 32.67 9.74
N PRO A 80 -6.45 33.35 10.89
CA PRO A 80 -5.54 33.12 12.00
C PRO A 80 -5.77 31.83 12.79
N TRP A 81 -6.79 31.08 12.41
CA TRP A 81 -7.19 29.76 12.92
C TRP A 81 -6.79 28.62 11.96
N ALA A 82 -6.18 28.93 10.81
CA ALA A 82 -5.72 27.96 9.82
C ALA A 82 -4.22 28.07 9.58
N LYS A 83 -3.58 26.92 9.31
CA LYS A 83 -2.18 26.82 8.91
C LYS A 83 -2.05 26.04 7.62
N ILE A 84 -1.19 26.53 6.72
CA ILE A 84 -0.74 25.79 5.55
C ILE A 84 0.51 25.02 5.96
N LYS A 85 0.55 23.72 5.65
CA LYS A 85 1.67 22.83 5.94
C LYS A 85 2.23 22.26 4.64
N GLY A 86 3.56 22.24 4.56
CA GLY A 86 4.30 21.61 3.48
C GLY A 86 5.38 20.72 4.07
N THR A 87 5.45 19.48 3.62
CA THR A 87 6.53 18.55 3.99
C THR A 87 7.20 18.06 2.73
N TYR A 88 8.52 18.07 2.70
CA TYR A 88 9.32 17.29 1.76
C TYR A 88 10.02 16.19 2.54
N TYR A 89 10.12 14.99 1.97
CA TYR A 89 10.87 13.90 2.58
C TYR A 89 11.68 13.12 1.56
N HIS A 90 12.73 12.47 2.06
CA HIS A 90 13.58 11.56 1.33
C HIS A 90 13.88 10.34 2.20
N TRP A 91 13.64 9.15 1.69
CA TRP A 91 13.94 7.89 2.36
C TRP A 91 14.90 7.07 1.52
N ASP A 92 16.05 6.74 2.12
CA ASP A 92 17.11 5.95 1.51
C ASP A 92 16.65 4.50 1.48
N THR A 93 16.26 4.04 0.29
CA THR A 93 15.84 2.66 0.11
C THR A 93 17.05 1.75 0.01
N ILE A 94 16.88 0.49 0.32
CA ILE A 94 17.98 -0.49 0.26
C ILE A 94 18.06 -1.15 -1.10
N SER A 95 16.92 -1.20 -1.80
CA SER A 95 16.76 -1.88 -3.07
C SER A 95 15.67 -1.14 -3.85
N GLY A 96 16.04 -0.55 -4.98
CA GLY A 96 15.16 0.29 -5.79
C GLY A 96 15.54 1.78 -5.72
N PRO A 97 14.74 2.65 -6.34
CA PRO A 97 14.94 4.10 -6.24
C PRO A 97 14.52 4.61 -4.86
N ASP A 98 15.27 5.59 -4.35
CA ASP A 98 14.92 6.29 -3.10
C ASP A 98 13.52 6.91 -3.16
N ILE A 99 12.81 6.91 -2.04
CA ILE A 99 11.46 7.44 -1.97
C ILE A 99 11.55 8.93 -1.69
N LYS A 100 10.98 9.75 -2.58
CA LYS A 100 10.93 11.20 -2.47
C LYS A 100 9.51 11.67 -2.66
N GLY A 101 9.03 12.51 -1.75
CA GLY A 101 7.65 12.94 -1.78
C GLY A 101 7.42 14.27 -1.11
N ASN A 102 6.24 14.82 -1.41
CA ASN A 102 5.73 16.05 -0.84
C ASN A 102 4.37 15.79 -0.21
N ILE A 103 4.13 16.44 0.93
CA ILE A 103 2.81 16.49 1.57
C ILE A 103 2.40 17.95 1.64
N LEU A 104 1.24 18.28 1.08
CA LEU A 104 0.62 19.59 1.22
C LEU A 104 -0.69 19.43 1.99
N GLY A 105 -0.84 20.21 3.05
CA GLY A 105 -2.02 20.13 3.91
C GLY A 105 -2.44 21.47 4.50
N VAL A 106 -3.67 21.51 4.97
CA VAL A 106 -4.26 22.62 5.71
C VAL A 106 -4.72 22.09 7.07
N ASP A 107 -4.23 22.70 8.13
CA ASP A 107 -4.56 22.40 9.52
C ASP A 107 -5.47 23.48 10.07
N ILE A 108 -6.68 23.09 10.48
CA ILE A 108 -7.71 23.95 11.04
C ILE A 108 -7.74 23.73 12.55
N GLU A 109 -7.50 24.81 13.30
CA GLU A 109 -7.64 24.80 14.75
C GLU A 109 -9.12 24.98 15.12
N LEU A 110 -9.74 23.91 15.62
CA LEU A 110 -11.13 23.94 16.09
C LEU A 110 -11.20 24.45 17.53
N THR A 111 -10.31 23.98 18.39
CA THR A 111 -10.09 24.55 19.73
C THR A 111 -8.59 24.50 20.04
N PRO A 112 -8.10 25.18 21.09
CA PRO A 112 -6.69 25.04 21.48
C PRO A 112 -6.26 23.58 21.74
N SER A 113 -7.23 22.68 21.96
CA SER A 113 -7.04 21.26 22.19
C SER A 113 -7.41 20.37 21.00
N VAL A 114 -8.05 20.88 19.96
CA VAL A 114 -8.59 20.06 18.86
C VAL A 114 -8.23 20.68 17.53
N ASN A 115 -7.59 19.91 16.66
CA ASN A 115 -7.35 20.34 15.29
C ASN A 115 -7.75 19.27 14.29
N PHE A 116 -8.04 19.73 13.07
CA PHE A 116 -8.34 18.88 11.94
C PHE A 116 -7.46 19.29 10.76
N GLU A 117 -6.68 18.34 10.26
CA GLU A 117 -5.79 18.53 9.12
C GLU A 117 -6.29 17.69 7.95
N PHE A 118 -6.34 18.29 6.77
CA PHE A 118 -6.57 17.58 5.52
C PHE A 118 -5.43 17.89 4.56
N GLY A 119 -5.04 16.93 3.77
CA GLY A 119 -3.94 17.11 2.84
C GLY A 119 -3.84 16.02 1.80
N GLN A 120 -2.86 16.20 0.93
CA GLN A 120 -2.50 15.26 -0.11
C GLN A 120 -1.00 14.96 -0.02
N GLU A 121 -0.67 13.69 -0.10
CA GLU A 121 0.68 13.18 -0.23
C GLU A 121 0.90 12.69 -1.65
N ASN A 122 1.99 13.13 -2.28
CA ASN A 122 2.40 12.69 -3.60
C ASN A 122 3.88 12.33 -3.56
N ASN A 123 4.25 11.15 -4.05
CA ASN A 123 5.64 10.70 -4.09
C ASN A 123 5.93 9.89 -5.35
N ASN A 124 7.20 9.57 -5.56
CA ASN A 124 7.66 8.82 -6.73
C ASN A 124 7.37 7.32 -6.67
N THR A 125 6.68 6.82 -5.64
CA THR A 125 6.43 5.40 -5.44
C THR A 125 4.97 5.01 -5.30
N ILE A 126 4.05 5.95 -5.09
CA ILE A 126 2.61 5.74 -5.02
C ILE A 126 1.89 6.93 -5.68
N ASN A 127 0.70 6.68 -6.20
CA ASN A 127 -0.19 7.75 -6.68
C ASN A 127 -0.55 8.71 -5.54
N ALA A 128 -0.98 9.92 -5.90
CA ALA A 128 -1.38 10.93 -4.93
C ALA A 128 -2.50 10.41 -4.02
N THR A 129 -2.27 10.46 -2.71
CA THR A 129 -3.21 9.99 -1.69
C THR A 129 -3.71 11.16 -0.84
N ASN A 130 -5.03 11.22 -0.64
CA ASN A 130 -5.65 12.22 0.23
C ASN A 130 -5.78 11.66 1.65
N TYR A 131 -5.59 12.49 2.67
CA TYR A 131 -5.76 12.09 4.06
C TYR A 131 -6.53 13.13 4.88
N GLY A 132 -7.13 12.67 5.97
CA GLY A 132 -7.67 13.48 7.05
C GLY A 132 -7.09 13.03 8.38
N LYS A 133 -6.67 13.99 9.22
CA LYS A 133 -6.08 13.75 10.54
C LYS A 133 -6.81 14.59 11.58
N PHE A 134 -7.38 13.91 12.57
CA PHE A 134 -8.00 14.53 13.73
C PHE A 134 -7.08 14.37 14.95
N THR A 135 -6.69 15.48 15.59
CA THR A 135 -5.85 15.42 16.80
C THR A 135 -6.58 16.04 17.98
N VAL A 136 -6.56 15.33 19.11
CA VAL A 136 -7.03 15.82 20.41
C VAL A 136 -5.84 15.89 21.37
N LYS A 137 -5.59 17.07 21.93
CA LYS A 137 -4.61 17.33 22.98
C LYS A 137 -5.35 17.45 24.30
N LEU A 138 -5.15 16.50 25.19
CA LEU A 138 -5.70 16.56 26.56
C LEU A 138 -5.04 17.74 27.30
N PRO A 139 -5.80 18.81 27.64
CA PRO A 139 -5.21 19.96 28.29
C PRO A 139 -4.90 19.62 29.76
N LEU A 140 -3.65 19.77 30.16
CA LEU A 140 -3.27 19.84 31.58
C LEU A 140 -3.46 21.28 32.07
N GLY A 141 -4.71 21.76 32.14
CA GLY A 141 -5.05 23.07 32.74
C GLY A 141 -6.27 23.81 32.16
N ASN A 142 -6.74 24.83 32.89
CA ASN A 142 -7.99 25.60 32.66
C ASN A 142 -7.95 26.63 31.51
N LYS A 143 -7.20 26.38 30.43
CA LYS A 143 -7.01 27.38 29.34
C LYS A 143 -7.74 27.00 28.04
N GLN A 144 -8.99 26.54 28.12
CA GLN A 144 -9.84 26.49 26.93
C GLN A 144 -10.48 27.87 26.70
N LYS A 145 -10.01 28.55 25.66
CA LYS A 145 -10.66 29.76 25.12
C LYS A 145 -11.42 29.38 23.85
N SER A 146 -12.57 30.02 23.62
CA SER A 146 -13.28 29.94 22.34
C SER A 146 -12.41 30.55 21.23
N ILE A 147 -12.30 29.85 20.10
CA ILE A 147 -11.62 30.38 18.91
C ILE A 147 -12.58 31.29 18.16
N ASN A 148 -12.10 32.46 17.74
CA ASN A 148 -12.82 33.32 16.82
C ASN A 148 -12.45 32.93 15.38
N TYR A 149 -13.42 32.42 14.62
CA TYR A 149 -13.24 32.00 13.24
C TYR A 149 -13.35 33.15 12.21
N ALA A 150 -13.26 34.41 12.66
CA ALA A 150 -13.31 35.57 11.77
C ALA A 150 -12.16 35.59 10.75
N ILE A 151 -12.46 36.16 9.58
CA ILE A 151 -11.45 36.58 8.59
C ILE A 151 -10.81 37.87 9.14
N ALA A 152 -9.50 37.86 9.31
CA ALA A 152 -8.75 39.00 9.80
C ALA A 152 -8.61 40.08 8.72
N SER A 153 -8.43 41.34 9.12
CA SER A 153 -8.13 42.45 8.21
C SER A 153 -6.67 42.48 7.74
N LYS A 154 -5.76 41.80 8.46
CA LYS A 154 -4.35 41.63 8.10
C LYS A 154 -4.08 40.19 7.65
N ALA A 155 -3.21 40.04 6.65
CA ALA A 155 -2.84 38.73 6.12
C ALA A 155 -2.17 37.83 7.19
N PHE A 156 -1.30 38.39 8.01
CA PHE A 156 -0.61 37.65 9.07
C PHE A 156 -0.78 38.36 10.41
N LYS A 157 -0.92 37.57 11.49
CA LYS A 157 -0.85 38.14 12.85
C LYS A 157 0.53 38.76 13.04
N ASP A 158 0.56 39.90 13.73
CA ASP A 158 1.82 40.52 14.14
C ASP A 158 2.61 39.51 14.98
N SER A 159 3.91 39.38 14.69
CA SER A 159 4.78 38.48 15.46
C SER A 159 4.82 38.98 16.91
N HIS A 160 4.83 38.06 17.86
CA HIS A 160 4.98 38.38 19.28
C HIS A 160 6.06 37.53 19.92
N LYS A 161 6.46 37.91 21.14
CA LYS A 161 7.44 37.15 21.92
C LYS A 161 6.97 35.72 22.13
N MET A 162 7.84 34.80 21.78
CA MET A 162 7.63 33.36 21.90
C MET A 162 7.76 32.95 23.37
N ASN A 163 7.10 31.85 23.74
CA ASN A 163 7.11 31.34 25.10
C ASN A 163 7.55 29.87 25.12
N LEU A 164 8.70 29.59 25.75
CA LEU A 164 9.24 28.24 25.90
C LEU A 164 8.38 27.32 26.78
N SER A 165 7.52 27.87 27.65
CA SER A 165 6.59 27.10 28.48
C SER A 165 5.36 26.61 27.72
N ALA A 166 5.17 27.02 26.45
CA ALA A 166 4.23 26.38 25.55
C ALA A 166 4.80 25.01 25.15
N LEU A 167 4.41 23.95 25.88
CA LEU A 167 4.88 22.57 25.75
C LEU A 167 4.44 21.90 24.42
N ALA A 168 4.78 22.50 23.28
CA ALA A 168 4.52 21.94 21.97
C ALA A 168 5.42 20.74 21.73
N TRP A 169 4.81 19.62 21.32
CA TRP A 169 5.50 18.43 20.84
C TRP A 169 6.43 18.78 19.66
N VAL A 170 7.51 18.00 19.53
CA VAL A 170 8.43 18.12 18.40
C VAL A 170 7.72 17.65 17.12
N GLU A 171 7.84 18.42 16.05
CA GLU A 171 7.24 18.11 14.75
C GLU A 171 8.21 17.25 13.92
N ARG A 172 7.94 15.94 13.89
CA ARG A 172 8.74 14.89 13.23
C ARG A 172 7.84 13.73 12.80
N ASP A 173 8.35 12.78 12.04
CA ASP A 173 7.67 11.50 11.80
C ASP A 173 8.12 10.49 12.87
N ASN A 174 7.21 10.13 13.77
CA ASN A 174 7.47 9.15 14.82
C ASN A 174 7.32 7.70 14.33
N LYS A 175 6.68 7.48 13.17
CA LYS A 175 6.58 6.14 12.57
C LYS A 175 7.89 5.85 11.84
N ILE A 176 8.45 4.66 12.10
CA ILE A 176 9.59 4.17 11.31
C ILE A 176 9.06 3.79 9.92
N LYS A 177 9.66 4.34 8.86
CA LYS A 177 9.33 3.96 7.49
C LYS A 177 10.04 2.66 7.14
N ASP A 178 9.28 1.77 6.52
CA ASP A 178 9.73 0.45 6.09
C ASP A 178 9.22 0.15 4.69
N ASN A 179 9.57 -1.01 4.17
CA ASN A 179 9.19 -1.45 2.84
C ASN A 179 7.83 -2.17 2.84
N THR A 180 6.83 -1.67 3.59
CA THR A 180 5.51 -2.29 3.69
C THR A 180 4.38 -1.35 3.28
N ILE A 181 3.24 -1.93 2.89
CA ILE A 181 2.00 -1.23 2.56
C ILE A 181 0.82 -1.89 3.29
N VAL A 182 -0.22 -1.11 3.60
CA VAL A 182 -1.48 -1.64 4.15
C VAL A 182 -2.53 -1.66 3.05
N PHE A 183 -3.11 -2.83 2.79
CA PHE A 183 -4.15 -3.01 1.78
C PHE A 183 -5.18 -4.02 2.27
N ASN A 184 -6.47 -3.66 2.20
CA ASN A 184 -7.59 -4.49 2.65
C ASN A 184 -7.39 -5.12 4.04
N GLY A 185 -6.87 -4.33 4.99
CA GLY A 185 -6.65 -4.75 6.38
C GLY A 185 -5.41 -5.61 6.61
N LEU A 186 -4.63 -5.91 5.57
CA LEU A 186 -3.40 -6.69 5.63
C LEU A 186 -2.17 -5.81 5.39
N THR A 187 -1.06 -6.13 6.06
CA THR A 187 0.24 -5.50 5.82
C THR A 187 1.07 -6.38 4.90
N TYR A 188 1.37 -5.89 3.70
CA TYR A 188 2.20 -6.54 2.70
C TYR A 188 3.60 -5.95 2.73
N GLY A 189 4.63 -6.80 2.68
CA GLY A 189 5.97 -6.37 2.34
C GLY A 189 6.12 -6.16 0.83
N LEU A 190 7.05 -5.28 0.47
CA LEU A 190 7.48 -5.05 -0.91
C LEU A 190 8.80 -5.76 -1.17
N VAL A 191 8.87 -6.51 -2.27
CA VAL A 191 10.05 -7.28 -2.66
C VAL A 191 10.56 -6.79 -4.00
N LEU A 192 11.82 -6.35 -4.05
CA LEU A 192 12.49 -6.02 -5.30
C LEU A 192 12.93 -7.30 -6.00
N SER A 193 12.58 -7.43 -7.28
CA SER A 193 13.16 -8.44 -8.16
C SER A 193 14.67 -8.16 -8.31
N PRO A 194 15.54 -9.13 -7.96
CA PRO A 194 16.99 -8.94 -8.06
C PRO A 194 17.47 -8.74 -9.50
N ASP A 195 16.69 -9.19 -10.48
CA ASP A 195 17.09 -9.20 -11.89
C ASP A 195 16.48 -8.05 -12.71
N THR A 196 15.26 -7.62 -12.36
CA THR A 196 14.50 -6.63 -13.15
C THR A 196 14.37 -5.26 -12.50
N GLY A 197 14.62 -5.16 -11.18
CA GLY A 197 14.36 -3.94 -10.42
C GLY A 197 12.87 -3.61 -10.25
N ARG A 198 11.94 -4.45 -10.73
CA ARG A 198 10.50 -4.31 -10.48
C ARG A 198 10.17 -4.71 -9.05
N VAL A 199 9.15 -4.09 -8.48
CA VAL A 199 8.69 -4.34 -7.11
C VAL A 199 7.42 -5.18 -7.13
N TRP A 200 7.34 -6.17 -6.25
CA TRP A 200 6.22 -7.10 -6.12
C TRP A 200 5.72 -7.14 -4.67
N LEU A 201 4.48 -7.57 -4.46
CA LEU A 201 4.03 -7.93 -3.11
C LEU A 201 4.71 -9.22 -2.63
N ASP A 202 5.04 -9.26 -1.34
CA ASP A 202 5.74 -10.38 -0.71
C ASP A 202 4.92 -11.68 -0.60
N ARG A 203 3.59 -11.59 -0.66
CA ARG A 203 2.64 -12.73 -0.64
C ARG A 203 1.49 -12.57 -1.64
N ASN A 204 0.76 -13.66 -1.88
CA ASN A 204 -0.42 -13.65 -2.74
C ASN A 204 -1.48 -12.73 -2.12
N LEU A 205 -2.29 -12.09 -2.97
CA LEU A 205 -3.33 -11.20 -2.49
C LEU A 205 -4.33 -11.96 -1.59
N GLY A 206 -4.59 -11.42 -0.39
CA GLY A 206 -5.42 -12.04 0.63
C GLY A 206 -4.68 -12.95 1.62
N ALA A 207 -3.39 -13.22 1.42
CA ALA A 207 -2.61 -14.06 2.33
C ALA A 207 -2.25 -13.33 3.64
N SER A 208 -2.34 -14.02 4.78
CA SER A 208 -2.07 -13.43 6.10
C SER A 208 -0.58 -13.42 6.45
N GLN A 209 0.22 -14.30 5.83
CA GLN A 209 1.68 -14.38 6.02
C GLN A 209 2.43 -14.65 4.71
N VAL A 210 3.74 -14.42 4.70
CA VAL A 210 4.60 -14.95 3.64
C VAL A 210 4.83 -16.43 3.86
N CYS A 211 4.97 -17.15 2.76
CA CYS A 211 5.11 -18.59 2.77
C CYS A 211 6.34 -19.04 3.56
N THR A 212 6.09 -19.89 4.55
CA THR A 212 7.10 -20.63 5.31
C THR A 212 7.42 -21.98 4.67
N SER A 213 6.49 -22.52 3.87
CA SER A 213 6.66 -23.72 3.06
C SER A 213 5.80 -23.65 1.80
N VAL A 214 6.03 -24.56 0.84
CA VAL A 214 5.23 -24.68 -0.39
C VAL A 214 3.74 -24.89 -0.08
N THR A 215 3.42 -25.56 1.02
CA THR A 215 2.07 -25.97 1.43
C THR A 215 1.51 -25.16 2.60
N ASP A 216 2.08 -23.98 2.86
CA ASP A 216 1.63 -23.08 3.93
C ASP A 216 0.29 -22.44 3.58
N THR A 217 -0.78 -23.00 4.15
CA THR A 217 -2.16 -22.57 3.88
C THR A 217 -2.43 -21.10 4.22
N ALA A 218 -1.72 -20.52 5.19
CA ALA A 218 -1.89 -19.12 5.58
C ALA A 218 -1.28 -18.14 4.55
N CYS A 219 -0.41 -18.64 3.66
CA CYS A 219 0.22 -17.85 2.63
C CYS A 219 -0.43 -17.99 1.24
N TYR A 220 -1.41 -18.89 1.08
CA TYR A 220 -2.01 -19.20 -0.21
C TYR A 220 -2.74 -18.01 -0.84
N GLY A 221 -3.36 -17.17 -0.02
CA GLY A 221 -4.20 -16.06 -0.47
C GLY A 221 -5.53 -16.51 -1.08
N ASP A 222 -6.23 -15.55 -1.66
CA ASP A 222 -7.56 -15.71 -2.24
C ASP A 222 -7.50 -16.23 -3.69
N LEU A 223 -8.65 -16.68 -4.22
CA LEU A 223 -8.77 -17.28 -5.56
C LEU A 223 -9.79 -16.53 -6.42
N TYR A 224 -9.31 -15.57 -7.21
CA TYR A 224 -10.11 -14.61 -7.97
C TYR A 224 -10.59 -15.18 -9.30
N GLN A 225 -11.81 -14.83 -9.73
CA GLN A 225 -12.25 -15.05 -11.11
C GLN A 225 -11.66 -14.00 -12.04
N TRP A 226 -11.30 -14.42 -13.26
CA TRP A 226 -10.50 -13.59 -14.15
C TRP A 226 -11.22 -12.27 -14.51
N GLY A 227 -10.60 -11.14 -14.20
CA GLY A 227 -11.14 -9.80 -14.41
C GLY A 227 -12.17 -9.29 -13.40
N ARG A 228 -12.43 -10.01 -12.30
CA ARG A 228 -13.45 -9.67 -11.30
C ARG A 228 -12.84 -8.93 -10.11
N ALA A 229 -13.59 -7.99 -9.55
CA ALA A 229 -13.19 -7.25 -8.34
C ALA A 229 -13.22 -8.13 -7.08
N LYS A 230 -12.61 -7.66 -6.01
CA LYS A 230 -12.72 -8.27 -4.67
C LYS A 230 -14.11 -7.98 -4.08
N ASP A 231 -15.06 -8.87 -4.34
CA ASP A 231 -16.46 -8.74 -3.90
C ASP A 231 -16.90 -9.85 -2.92
N GLY A 232 -15.97 -10.73 -2.52
CA GLY A 232 -16.20 -11.85 -1.62
C GLY A 232 -16.18 -13.22 -2.32
N HIS A 233 -16.29 -13.27 -3.65
CA HIS A 233 -16.23 -14.53 -4.41
C HIS A 233 -14.86 -15.20 -4.35
N GLU A 234 -13.81 -14.40 -4.12
CA GLU A 234 -12.44 -14.86 -4.11
C GLU A 234 -12.10 -15.65 -2.84
N SER A 235 -12.91 -15.44 -1.78
CA SER A 235 -12.77 -16.16 -0.52
C SER A 235 -12.85 -17.66 -0.76
N ARG A 236 -11.92 -18.41 -0.19
CA ARG A 236 -11.88 -19.87 -0.28
C ARG A 236 -13.17 -20.52 0.25
N ASP A 237 -13.87 -19.85 1.15
CA ASP A 237 -15.12 -20.33 1.76
C ASP A 237 -16.37 -19.77 1.09
N SER A 238 -16.25 -19.00 0.00
CA SER A 238 -17.45 -18.46 -0.67
C SER A 238 -18.33 -19.58 -1.22
N GLY A 239 -19.64 -19.38 -1.19
CA GLY A 239 -20.60 -20.22 -1.91
C GLY A 239 -20.46 -20.10 -3.43
N ILE A 240 -21.22 -20.92 -4.14
CA ILE A 240 -21.26 -20.99 -5.61
C ILE A 240 -22.63 -20.60 -6.16
N THR A 241 -22.68 -20.09 -7.38
CA THR A 241 -23.90 -19.90 -8.15
C THR A 241 -23.72 -20.30 -9.61
N LYS A 242 -24.79 -20.78 -10.25
CA LYS A 242 -24.81 -21.08 -11.70
C LYS A 242 -25.41 -19.92 -12.52
N THR A 243 -25.92 -18.89 -11.85
CA THR A 243 -26.48 -17.71 -12.51
C THR A 243 -25.34 -16.84 -13.00
N LEU A 244 -25.15 -16.77 -14.32
CA LEU A 244 -24.11 -15.94 -14.93
C LEU A 244 -24.40 -14.45 -14.71
N ALA A 245 -23.35 -13.66 -14.55
CA ALA A 245 -23.46 -12.22 -14.46
C ALA A 245 -23.76 -11.58 -15.83
N SER A 246 -24.47 -10.45 -15.83
CA SER A 246 -24.72 -9.67 -17.05
C SER A 246 -23.63 -8.63 -17.36
N SER A 247 -22.75 -8.35 -16.40
CA SER A 247 -21.65 -7.38 -16.53
C SER A 247 -20.38 -7.88 -15.82
N ILE A 248 -19.26 -7.19 -16.04
CA ILE A 248 -18.00 -7.47 -15.33
C ILE A 248 -18.00 -6.98 -13.87
N THR A 249 -19.08 -6.36 -13.40
CA THR A 249 -19.29 -5.85 -12.04
C THR A 249 -20.53 -6.52 -11.44
N PRO A 250 -20.45 -7.81 -11.08
CA PRO A 250 -21.61 -8.58 -10.68
C PRO A 250 -22.14 -8.14 -9.31
N ALA A 251 -23.46 -8.09 -9.16
CA ALA A 251 -24.13 -7.81 -7.88
C ALA A 251 -24.27 -9.08 -7.01
N THR A 252 -23.19 -9.87 -6.89
CA THR A 252 -23.14 -11.07 -6.05
C THR A 252 -21.75 -11.23 -5.46
N THR A 253 -21.65 -11.91 -4.33
CA THR A 253 -20.41 -12.24 -3.63
C THR A 253 -20.04 -13.73 -3.77
N THR A 254 -20.82 -14.50 -4.54
CA THR A 254 -20.56 -15.94 -4.74
C THR A 254 -19.69 -16.19 -5.98
N LEU A 255 -18.95 -17.29 -5.97
CA LEU A 255 -18.22 -17.78 -7.14
C LEU A 255 -19.21 -18.21 -8.22
N ILE A 256 -19.11 -17.62 -9.41
CA ILE A 256 -20.02 -17.95 -10.52
C ILE A 256 -19.41 -19.08 -11.35
N ILE A 257 -19.97 -20.27 -11.23
CA ILE A 257 -19.50 -21.47 -11.95
C ILE A 257 -20.21 -21.61 -13.30
N SER A 258 -19.53 -22.19 -14.29
CA SER A 258 -20.04 -22.35 -15.64
C SER A 258 -19.54 -23.64 -16.26
N GLN A 259 -20.47 -24.53 -16.62
CA GLN A 259 -20.20 -25.80 -17.30
C GLN A 259 -20.14 -25.66 -18.83
N ARG A 260 -20.26 -24.43 -19.36
CA ARG A 260 -20.14 -24.16 -20.79
C ARG A 260 -18.68 -24.26 -21.23
N VAL A 261 -18.46 -24.55 -22.51
CA VAL A 261 -17.13 -24.55 -23.13
C VAL A 261 -17.13 -23.62 -24.35
N PRO A 262 -16.30 -22.56 -24.37
CA PRO A 262 -15.51 -22.05 -23.24
C PRO A 262 -16.41 -21.55 -22.10
N GLY A 263 -15.98 -21.80 -20.85
CA GLY A 263 -16.71 -21.32 -19.67
C GLY A 263 -16.37 -19.87 -19.37
N ASP A 264 -17.37 -19.09 -18.98
CA ASP A 264 -17.23 -17.72 -18.50
C ASP A 264 -18.24 -17.49 -17.36
N TRP A 265 -17.89 -16.61 -16.42
CA TRP A 265 -18.76 -16.16 -15.33
C TRP A 265 -19.68 -14.99 -15.74
N VAL A 266 -19.47 -14.40 -16.93
CA VAL A 266 -20.40 -13.45 -17.57
C VAL A 266 -21.17 -14.13 -18.70
N SER A 267 -22.45 -13.79 -18.84
CA SER A 267 -23.34 -14.31 -19.88
C SER A 267 -22.88 -13.89 -21.28
N GLY A 268 -22.83 -14.86 -22.19
CA GLY A 268 -22.38 -14.66 -23.58
C GLY A 268 -23.48 -14.43 -24.62
N SER A 269 -24.74 -14.15 -24.26
CA SER A 269 -25.81 -14.00 -25.28
C SER A 269 -25.75 -12.64 -26.00
N GLY A 270 -25.55 -12.69 -27.33
CA GLY A 270 -25.84 -11.63 -28.30
C GLY A 270 -24.68 -10.68 -28.63
N THR A 271 -24.03 -10.14 -27.60
CA THR A 271 -22.82 -9.30 -27.64
C THR A 271 -22.25 -9.32 -26.23
N GLY A 272 -21.76 -10.49 -25.77
CA GLY A 272 -21.32 -10.67 -24.38
C GLY A 272 -20.44 -9.50 -23.93
N ALA A 273 -20.68 -9.00 -22.71
CA ALA A 273 -20.13 -7.73 -22.24
C ALA A 273 -18.61 -7.60 -22.42
N ASP A 274 -17.88 -8.72 -22.47
CA ASP A 274 -16.43 -8.73 -22.69
C ASP A 274 -15.93 -10.05 -23.32
N ILE A 275 -16.38 -10.37 -24.54
CA ILE A 275 -15.97 -11.62 -25.23
C ILE A 275 -14.44 -11.68 -25.42
N SER A 276 -13.81 -10.58 -25.83
CA SER A 276 -12.36 -10.50 -26.05
C SER A 276 -11.54 -10.53 -24.76
N GLY A 277 -12.16 -10.19 -23.61
CA GLY A 277 -11.45 -10.02 -22.34
C GLY A 277 -10.80 -8.64 -22.19
N ALA A 278 -10.97 -7.74 -23.16
CA ALA A 278 -10.33 -6.43 -23.16
C ALA A 278 -10.82 -5.56 -22.00
N LEU A 279 -12.12 -5.59 -21.67
CA LEU A 279 -12.64 -4.79 -20.55
C LEU A 279 -12.09 -5.29 -19.22
N ARG A 280 -12.03 -6.61 -19.02
CA ARG A 280 -11.46 -7.22 -17.81
C ARG A 280 -9.95 -7.04 -17.68
N ALA A 281 -9.22 -7.11 -18.79
CA ALA A 281 -7.79 -6.81 -18.81
C ALA A 281 -7.51 -5.35 -18.40
N ALA A 282 -8.33 -4.42 -18.88
CA ALA A 282 -8.27 -3.01 -18.48
C ALA A 282 -8.74 -2.79 -17.04
N ALA A 283 -9.72 -3.58 -16.57
CA ALA A 283 -10.27 -3.45 -15.23
C ALA A 283 -9.28 -3.84 -14.12
N TRP A 284 -8.24 -4.63 -14.43
CA TRP A 284 -7.18 -5.07 -13.52
C TRP A 284 -5.88 -4.24 -13.61
N VAL A 285 -5.91 -3.12 -14.35
CA VAL A 285 -4.87 -2.07 -14.29
C VAL A 285 -5.10 -1.21 -13.03
N ASP A 286 -4.04 -0.56 -12.53
CA ASP A 286 -4.14 0.41 -11.43
C ASP A 286 -5.21 1.46 -11.72
N GLY A 287 -6.17 1.61 -10.80
CA GLY A 287 -7.32 2.51 -10.93
C GLY A 287 -8.43 2.03 -11.86
N GLY A 288 -8.36 0.79 -12.37
CA GLY A 288 -9.41 0.15 -13.15
C GLY A 288 -10.69 -0.13 -12.33
N VAL A 289 -11.81 -0.35 -13.02
CA VAL A 289 -13.13 -0.55 -12.36
C VAL A 289 -13.19 -1.76 -11.43
N ASN A 290 -12.34 -2.77 -11.67
CA ASN A 290 -12.20 -3.96 -10.84
C ASN A 290 -10.78 -4.09 -10.30
N ASP A 291 -10.08 -2.98 -10.08
CA ASP A 291 -8.74 -3.03 -9.54
C ASP A 291 -8.76 -3.70 -8.17
N ILE A 292 -7.93 -4.73 -8.05
CA ILE A 292 -7.80 -5.56 -6.85
C ILE A 292 -6.44 -5.40 -6.20
N CYS A 293 -5.51 -4.72 -6.86
CA CYS A 293 -4.18 -4.48 -6.33
C CYS A 293 -4.15 -3.16 -5.54
N PRO A 294 -3.17 -2.97 -4.65
CA PRO A 294 -2.96 -1.69 -4.00
C PRO A 294 -2.69 -0.58 -5.01
N ALA A 295 -3.04 0.67 -4.70
CA ALA A 295 -2.77 1.81 -5.57
C ALA A 295 -1.28 1.87 -6.00
N GLY A 296 -1.04 2.04 -7.30
CA GLY A 296 0.29 1.95 -7.92
C GLY A 296 0.76 0.52 -8.22
N PHE A 297 -0.11 -0.48 -8.09
CA PHE A 297 0.16 -1.86 -8.46
C PHE A 297 -0.97 -2.38 -9.36
N SER A 298 -0.63 -3.31 -10.25
CA SER A 298 -1.59 -4.01 -11.08
C SER A 298 -1.41 -5.53 -11.02
N VAL A 299 -2.41 -6.25 -11.53
CA VAL A 299 -2.26 -7.68 -11.81
C VAL A 299 -1.23 -7.81 -12.94
N PRO A 300 -0.23 -8.71 -12.83
CA PRO A 300 0.86 -8.74 -13.79
C PRO A 300 0.41 -9.21 -15.17
N THR A 301 1.09 -8.71 -16.20
CA THR A 301 0.97 -9.17 -17.58
C THR A 301 1.69 -10.51 -17.79
N GLU A 302 1.40 -11.16 -18.90
CA GLU A 302 2.06 -12.41 -19.29
C GLU A 302 3.57 -12.19 -19.46
N GLU A 303 3.98 -11.05 -20.04
CA GLU A 303 5.39 -10.69 -20.24
C GLU A 303 6.16 -10.50 -18.92
N GLU A 304 5.54 -9.86 -17.93
CA GLU A 304 6.16 -9.66 -16.60
C GLU A 304 6.35 -10.98 -15.86
N LEU A 305 5.35 -11.86 -15.94
CA LEU A 305 5.44 -13.19 -15.35
C LEU A 305 6.40 -14.12 -16.13
N ILE A 306 6.52 -13.99 -17.47
CA ILE A 306 7.55 -14.69 -18.26
C ILE A 306 8.95 -14.26 -17.81
N THR A 307 9.14 -12.95 -17.65
CA THR A 307 10.41 -12.39 -17.17
C THR A 307 10.74 -12.94 -15.79
N LEU A 308 9.79 -12.89 -14.85
CA LEU A 308 9.90 -13.50 -13.52
C LEU A 308 10.30 -14.98 -13.62
N ALA A 309 9.58 -15.78 -14.40
CA ALA A 309 9.81 -17.21 -14.54
C ALA A 309 11.22 -17.53 -15.05
N THR A 310 11.68 -16.73 -16.02
CA THR A 310 13.00 -16.88 -16.65
C THR A 310 14.12 -16.51 -15.69
N THR A 311 14.04 -15.33 -15.06
CA THR A 311 15.13 -14.85 -14.22
C THR A 311 15.21 -15.61 -12.89
N ALA A 312 14.07 -15.96 -12.30
CA ALA A 312 14.01 -16.79 -11.10
C ALA A 312 14.11 -18.29 -11.36
N LYS A 313 14.23 -18.73 -12.62
CA LYS A 313 14.38 -20.13 -13.06
C LYS A 313 13.27 -21.04 -12.52
N VAL A 314 12.03 -20.57 -12.59
CA VAL A 314 10.85 -21.28 -12.08
C VAL A 314 10.46 -22.43 -13.03
N LYS A 315 10.60 -23.67 -12.57
CA LYS A 315 10.32 -24.90 -13.33
C LYS A 315 9.19 -25.74 -12.74
N ASP A 316 8.95 -25.58 -11.46
CA ASP A 316 7.98 -26.34 -10.67
C ASP A 316 7.65 -25.56 -9.38
N THR A 317 6.80 -26.12 -8.53
CA THR A 317 6.41 -25.51 -7.26
C THR A 317 7.58 -25.36 -6.27
N ALA A 318 8.60 -26.22 -6.33
CA ALA A 318 9.76 -26.17 -5.45
C ALA A 318 10.68 -24.98 -5.78
N THR A 319 10.98 -24.80 -7.08
CA THR A 319 11.73 -23.65 -7.59
C THR A 319 10.93 -22.36 -7.48
N ALA A 320 9.60 -22.40 -7.66
CA ALA A 320 8.73 -21.25 -7.44
C ALA A 320 8.76 -20.77 -5.98
N PHE A 321 8.75 -21.69 -5.02
CA PHE A 321 8.88 -21.36 -3.59
C PHE A 321 10.29 -20.92 -3.21
N SER A 322 11.32 -21.45 -3.86
CA SER A 322 12.71 -21.06 -3.62
C SER A 322 13.08 -19.70 -4.26
N SER A 323 12.23 -19.19 -5.15
CA SER A 323 12.40 -17.87 -5.78
C SER A 323 12.26 -16.72 -4.77
N PHE A 324 12.63 -15.51 -5.19
CA PHE A 324 12.47 -14.31 -4.36
C PHE A 324 11.00 -14.01 -3.99
N LEU A 325 10.02 -14.54 -4.74
CA LEU A 325 8.59 -14.36 -4.47
C LEU A 325 7.96 -15.43 -3.56
N LYS A 326 8.68 -16.53 -3.27
CA LYS A 326 8.20 -17.64 -2.46
C LYS A 326 6.76 -18.09 -2.81
N LEU A 327 6.51 -18.37 -4.09
CA LEU A 327 5.16 -18.70 -4.56
C LEU A 327 4.68 -20.05 -3.99
N PRO A 328 3.51 -20.10 -3.32
CA PRO A 328 2.99 -21.34 -2.76
C PRO A 328 2.16 -22.16 -3.75
N ALA A 329 2.05 -23.45 -3.48
CA ALA A 329 1.14 -24.35 -4.17
C ALA A 329 -0.33 -24.15 -3.73
N SER A 330 -0.85 -22.95 -3.99
CA SER A 330 -2.16 -22.45 -3.54
C SER A 330 -3.37 -23.12 -4.20
N GLY A 331 -3.16 -23.89 -5.27
CA GLY A 331 -4.20 -24.55 -6.05
C GLY A 331 -5.14 -23.56 -6.74
N ALA A 332 -6.34 -24.04 -7.04
CA ALA A 332 -7.36 -23.33 -7.80
C ALA A 332 -8.77 -23.67 -7.32
N ARG A 333 -9.76 -22.85 -7.70
CA ARG A 333 -11.18 -23.22 -7.71
C ARG A 333 -11.65 -23.50 -9.12
N THR A 334 -12.31 -24.64 -9.33
CA THR A 334 -12.73 -25.08 -10.67
C THR A 334 -13.95 -24.30 -11.17
N ALA A 335 -13.96 -23.99 -12.46
CA ALA A 335 -15.15 -23.42 -13.11
C ALA A 335 -16.36 -24.36 -13.10
N ASP A 336 -16.14 -25.67 -13.00
CA ASP A 336 -17.17 -26.67 -12.82
C ASP A 336 -17.27 -27.09 -11.35
N GLY A 337 -18.36 -26.69 -10.69
CA GLY A 337 -18.65 -27.08 -9.31
C GLY A 337 -17.87 -26.32 -8.21
N GLY A 338 -16.93 -25.43 -8.55
CA GLY A 338 -16.22 -24.61 -7.56
C GLY A 338 -15.30 -25.39 -6.61
N ARG A 339 -14.89 -26.59 -7.00
CA ARG A 339 -14.07 -27.50 -6.19
C ARG A 339 -12.62 -27.01 -6.15
N PHE A 340 -11.91 -27.34 -5.07
CA PHE A 340 -10.48 -27.10 -5.01
C PHE A 340 -9.71 -28.11 -5.88
N LEU A 341 -8.78 -27.61 -6.68
CA LEU A 341 -7.90 -28.41 -7.53
C LEU A 341 -6.44 -28.03 -7.27
N GLY A 342 -5.56 -29.04 -7.20
CA GLY A 342 -4.11 -28.83 -7.13
C GLY A 342 -3.61 -28.12 -5.86
N VAL A 343 -4.40 -28.12 -4.77
CA VAL A 343 -3.95 -27.56 -3.49
C VAL A 343 -2.78 -28.39 -2.97
N GLY A 344 -1.66 -27.73 -2.71
CA GLY A 344 -0.40 -28.36 -2.32
C GLY A 344 0.43 -28.92 -3.48
N THR A 345 -0.06 -28.91 -4.72
CA THR A 345 0.65 -29.43 -5.89
C THR A 345 0.73 -28.48 -7.09
N GLY A 346 0.00 -27.37 -7.08
CA GLY A 346 -0.01 -26.37 -8.15
C GLY A 346 -0.08 -24.95 -7.63
N ALA A 347 0.62 -24.04 -8.31
CA ALA A 347 0.66 -22.61 -8.01
C ALA A 347 0.20 -21.75 -9.21
N PRO A 348 -1.02 -21.96 -9.75
CA PRO A 348 -1.50 -21.18 -10.87
C PRO A 348 -1.65 -19.70 -10.47
N LEU A 349 -1.10 -18.81 -11.29
CA LEU A 349 -1.22 -17.37 -11.11
C LEU A 349 -1.89 -16.72 -12.30
N TRP A 350 -2.90 -15.89 -12.04
CA TRP A 350 -3.50 -15.11 -13.11
C TRP A 350 -2.52 -14.09 -13.68
N SER A 351 -2.58 -13.94 -15.00
CA SER A 351 -2.14 -12.74 -15.68
C SER A 351 -3.36 -11.90 -16.09
N ARG A 352 -3.22 -10.57 -16.15
CA ARG A 352 -4.26 -9.71 -16.76
C ARG A 352 -4.30 -9.78 -18.29
N SER A 353 -3.36 -10.48 -18.94
CA SER A 353 -3.37 -10.65 -20.39
C SER A 353 -4.59 -11.48 -20.86
N ALA A 354 -5.29 -10.99 -21.87
CA ALA A 354 -6.46 -11.67 -22.45
C ALA A 354 -6.06 -12.52 -23.67
N ARG A 355 -6.75 -13.65 -23.91
CA ARG A 355 -6.60 -14.43 -25.15
C ARG A 355 -7.94 -14.99 -25.64
N GLY A 356 -8.53 -14.33 -26.63
CA GLY A 356 -9.83 -14.73 -27.19
C GLY A 356 -10.90 -14.78 -26.11
N SER A 357 -11.57 -15.92 -25.95
CA SER A 357 -12.60 -16.14 -24.92
C SER A 357 -12.08 -16.72 -23.60
N PHE A 358 -10.76 -16.81 -23.43
CA PHE A 358 -10.12 -17.41 -22.26
C PHE A 358 -9.32 -16.39 -21.44
N GLY A 359 -9.12 -16.68 -20.15
CA GLY A 359 -8.13 -16.01 -19.32
C GLY A 359 -6.76 -16.65 -19.49
N ARG A 360 -5.68 -15.90 -19.24
CA ARG A 360 -4.29 -16.39 -19.27
C ARG A 360 -3.74 -16.53 -17.87
N PHE A 361 -3.07 -17.65 -17.61
CA PHE A 361 -2.44 -17.92 -16.33
C PHE A 361 -1.07 -18.58 -16.53
N PHE A 362 -0.21 -18.37 -15.55
CA PHE A 362 1.06 -19.06 -15.46
C PHE A 362 0.86 -20.39 -14.73
N ALA A 363 1.06 -21.49 -15.44
CA ALA A 363 0.89 -22.84 -14.94
C ALA A 363 2.20 -23.33 -14.29
N ILE A 364 2.15 -23.54 -12.97
CA ILE A 364 3.27 -24.05 -12.18
C ILE A 364 2.78 -25.28 -11.42
N TYR A 365 3.31 -26.45 -11.75
CA TYR A 365 2.91 -27.72 -11.13
C TYR A 365 4.13 -28.50 -10.67
N THR A 366 3.94 -29.36 -9.67
CA THR A 366 5.02 -30.19 -9.13
C THR A 366 5.50 -31.22 -10.17
N ASN A 367 6.82 -31.40 -10.30
CA ASN A 367 7.48 -32.42 -11.14
C ASN A 367 7.22 -32.35 -12.66
N GLU A 368 6.68 -31.25 -13.20
CA GLU A 368 6.49 -31.13 -14.66
C GLU A 368 7.77 -30.74 -15.41
N GLY A 369 8.79 -30.24 -14.72
CA GLY A 369 10.11 -29.93 -15.30
C GLY A 369 10.14 -28.70 -16.21
N ASN A 370 8.99 -28.18 -16.64
CA ASN A 370 8.80 -26.93 -17.37
C ASN A 370 7.46 -26.28 -17.00
N THR A 371 7.48 -24.99 -16.73
CA THR A 371 6.27 -24.17 -16.55
C THR A 371 5.84 -23.57 -17.89
N ALA A 372 4.54 -23.28 -18.06
CA ALA A 372 4.02 -22.73 -19.31
C ALA A 372 2.84 -21.78 -19.09
N PHE A 373 2.61 -20.87 -20.03
CA PHE A 373 1.40 -20.07 -20.04
C PHE A 373 0.26 -20.78 -20.75
N GLN A 374 -0.82 -20.99 -20.02
CA GLN A 374 -1.99 -21.70 -20.50
C GLN A 374 -3.22 -20.79 -20.54
N SER A 375 -4.24 -21.26 -21.23
CA SER A 375 -5.53 -20.58 -21.37
C SER A 375 -6.60 -21.44 -20.74
N VAL A 376 -7.48 -20.83 -19.95
CA VAL A 376 -8.56 -21.57 -19.28
C VAL A 376 -9.82 -20.69 -19.18
N SER A 377 -10.94 -21.34 -18.89
CA SER A 377 -12.21 -20.68 -18.58
C SER A 377 -12.00 -19.57 -17.57
N ARG A 378 -12.57 -18.39 -17.84
CA ARG A 378 -12.46 -17.21 -16.97
C ARG A 378 -13.16 -17.42 -15.62
N ALA A 379 -14.03 -18.42 -15.52
CA ALA A 379 -14.75 -18.79 -14.31
C ALA A 379 -13.90 -19.56 -13.29
N TYR A 380 -12.67 -19.98 -13.63
CA TYR A 380 -11.73 -20.52 -12.64
C TYR A 380 -11.34 -19.46 -11.62
N GLY A 381 -11.02 -19.90 -10.41
CA GLY A 381 -10.41 -19.07 -9.37
C GLY A 381 -8.92 -19.39 -9.23
N PHE A 382 -8.04 -18.43 -9.50
CA PHE A 382 -6.59 -18.56 -9.26
C PHE A 382 -6.06 -17.41 -8.39
N SER A 383 -4.88 -17.64 -7.82
CA SER A 383 -4.18 -16.67 -6.99
C SER A 383 -3.60 -15.53 -7.82
N ILE A 384 -3.38 -14.39 -7.17
CA ILE A 384 -2.81 -13.18 -7.78
C ILE A 384 -1.62 -12.68 -6.98
N ARG A 385 -0.60 -12.24 -7.70
CA ARG A 385 0.61 -11.64 -7.16
C ARG A 385 0.84 -10.29 -7.81
N CYS A 386 0.44 -9.21 -7.15
CA CYS A 386 0.52 -7.86 -7.73
C CYS A 386 1.97 -7.40 -7.93
N ILE A 387 2.18 -6.67 -9.02
CA ILE A 387 3.43 -6.02 -9.40
C ILE A 387 3.21 -4.51 -9.43
N LYS A 388 4.23 -3.74 -9.06
CA LYS A 388 4.20 -2.28 -9.07
C LYS A 388 4.32 -1.75 -10.50
N ASP A 389 3.50 -0.77 -10.85
CA ASP A 389 3.44 -0.15 -12.18
C ASP A 389 4.66 0.71 -12.52
#